data_AF-A0A2T4XJU5-F1
#
_entry.id   AF-A0A2T4XJU5-F1
#
_cell.length_a   1.000
_cell.length_b   1.000
_cell.length_c   1.000
_cell.angle_alpha   90.00
_cell.angle_beta   90.00
_cell.angle_gamma   90.00
#
_symmetry.space_group_name_H-M   'P 1'
#
loop_
_entity.id
_entity.type
_entity.pdbx_description
1 polymer ?
#
loop_
_entity_poly.entity_id
_entity_poly.type
_entity_poly.pdbx_seq_one_letter_code
_entity_poly.pdbx_strand_id
1 'polypeptide(L)'
;GGGGKGMRIVTRAEDLEKSVKAAKSEARSAFGDDRVFVEKYLEEPRHIEFQIMADAYGNVVHFYERECSIQRRHQKVIEEAPCSVMTPELREEMAAAAVAAARACDYRGAGTIEFLIDKNRKFYFLEMNTRLQVEHPITEEITGVDLVALQIAVAEGRELPVAQEEIQKKGHAIECRIYAEDAENGFLPSTGMLHVHRPPSGPGIRVDSGVEEGQEVSIYYDPMISKLSVFASTRELAIRRMRRALKEYRISGCRTTIPFCKYTMEHPAFRSGQYDTHFVQNYYDKREKSEGADSVVVNALISALIHRNGTGKNTPDHPGERGGSDNSPHSMDRDGAGWWRGRK
;
A
#
# COMPACT_ATOMS: atom_id res chain seq x y z
N GLY A 1 -14.49 11.45 -13.10
CA GLY A 1 -13.93 11.59 -11.75
C GLY A 1 -12.99 10.45 -11.47
N GLY A 2 -12.18 10.51 -10.41
CA GLY A 2 -11.26 9.44 -10.01
C GLY A 2 -10.84 9.59 -8.54
N GLY A 3 -10.49 8.47 -7.89
CA GLY A 3 -10.02 8.47 -6.49
C GLY A 3 -11.08 8.74 -5.43
N GLY A 4 -12.35 8.37 -5.68
CA GLY A 4 -13.43 8.44 -4.69
C GLY A 4 -14.08 9.82 -4.47
N LYS A 5 -13.67 10.85 -5.21
CA LYS A 5 -14.27 12.20 -5.14
C LYS A 5 -15.49 12.33 -6.05
N GLY A 6 -16.53 13.01 -5.58
CA GLY A 6 -17.78 13.24 -6.33
C GLY A 6 -18.73 12.05 -6.36
N MET A 7 -18.58 11.07 -5.46
CA MET A 7 -19.45 9.90 -5.33
C MET A 7 -20.36 10.03 -4.11
N ARG A 8 -21.65 9.70 -4.24
CA ARG A 8 -22.62 9.70 -3.11
C ARG A 8 -23.58 8.53 -3.21
N ILE A 9 -23.86 7.91 -2.06
CA ILE A 9 -24.87 6.85 -1.94
C ILE A 9 -26.21 7.52 -1.64
N VAL A 10 -27.24 7.14 -2.39
CA VAL A 10 -28.62 7.60 -2.21
C VAL A 10 -29.48 6.38 -1.88
N THR A 11 -30.01 6.32 -0.66
CA THR A 11 -30.86 5.21 -0.20
C THR A 11 -32.36 5.54 -0.26
N ARG A 12 -32.71 6.83 -0.36
CA ARG A 12 -34.10 7.31 -0.41
C ARG A 12 -34.28 8.29 -1.56
N ALA A 13 -35.42 8.23 -2.25
CA ALA A 13 -35.70 9.07 -3.41
C ALA A 13 -35.63 10.57 -3.11
N GLU A 14 -36.06 10.98 -1.91
CA GLU A 14 -36.02 12.38 -1.46
C GLU A 14 -34.60 12.97 -1.33
N ASP A 15 -33.58 12.12 -1.16
CA ASP A 15 -32.19 12.56 -0.99
C ASP A 15 -31.47 12.75 -2.34
N LEU A 16 -32.09 12.35 -3.45
CA LEU A 16 -31.46 12.31 -4.78
C LEU A 16 -31.06 13.70 -5.28
N GLU A 17 -31.98 14.66 -5.26
CA GLU A 17 -31.73 15.99 -5.82
C GLU A 17 -30.58 16.70 -5.09
N LYS A 18 -30.58 16.62 -3.76
CA LYS A 18 -29.51 17.18 -2.90
C LYS A 18 -28.17 16.51 -3.19
N SER A 19 -28.16 15.18 -3.33
CA SER A 19 -26.95 14.41 -3.58
C SER A 19 -26.36 14.70 -4.96
N VAL A 20 -27.20 14.82 -6.00
CA VAL A 20 -26.77 15.19 -7.35
C VAL A 20 -26.13 16.59 -7.37
N LYS A 21 -26.77 17.58 -6.74
CA LYS A 21 -26.21 18.96 -6.66
C LYS A 21 -24.84 18.97 -5.97
N ALA A 22 -24.71 18.25 -4.86
CA ALA A 22 -23.46 18.15 -4.13
C ALA A 22 -22.37 17.44 -4.94
N ALA A 23 -22.69 16.31 -5.58
CA ALA A 23 -21.75 15.55 -6.43
C ALA A 23 -21.27 16.39 -7.62
N LYS A 24 -22.17 17.09 -8.31
CA LYS A 24 -21.82 18.01 -9.41
C LYS A 24 -20.90 19.13 -8.96
N SER A 25 -21.19 19.75 -7.82
CA SER A 25 -20.37 20.83 -7.28
C SER A 25 -18.95 20.35 -6.95
N GLU A 26 -18.83 19.17 -6.34
CA GLU A 26 -17.54 18.57 -6.00
C GLU A 26 -16.77 18.16 -7.26
N ALA A 27 -17.44 17.55 -8.24
CA ALA A 27 -16.84 17.14 -9.50
C ALA A 27 -16.32 18.36 -10.30
N ARG A 28 -17.12 19.42 -10.40
CA ARG A 28 -16.70 20.68 -11.03
C ARG A 28 -15.48 21.28 -10.34
N SER A 29 -15.47 21.30 -9.01
CA SER A 29 -14.35 21.86 -8.24
C SER A 29 -13.07 21.03 -8.34
N ALA A 30 -13.18 19.70 -8.42
CA ALA A 30 -12.02 18.80 -8.41
C ALA A 30 -11.49 18.49 -9.81
N PHE A 31 -12.36 18.46 -10.83
CA PHE A 31 -12.05 17.95 -12.17
C PHE A 31 -12.45 18.89 -13.31
N GLY A 32 -13.10 20.03 -13.02
CA GLY A 32 -13.57 20.96 -14.06
C GLY A 32 -14.76 20.44 -14.89
N ASP A 33 -15.33 19.28 -14.55
CA ASP A 33 -16.42 18.62 -15.25
C ASP A 33 -17.50 18.22 -14.24
N ASP A 34 -18.76 18.60 -14.51
CA ASP A 34 -19.91 18.37 -13.63
C ASP A 34 -20.87 17.28 -14.12
N ARG A 35 -20.47 16.53 -15.15
CA ARG A 35 -21.23 15.36 -15.61
C ARG A 35 -21.23 14.31 -14.51
N VAL A 36 -22.44 13.82 -14.21
CA VAL A 36 -22.68 12.75 -13.24
C VAL A 36 -23.59 11.73 -13.90
N PHE A 37 -23.44 10.48 -13.49
CA PHE A 37 -24.33 9.38 -13.85
C PHE A 37 -24.79 8.68 -12.58
N VAL A 38 -25.76 7.77 -12.71
CA VAL A 38 -26.30 6.99 -11.58
C VAL A 38 -26.04 5.52 -11.86
N GLU A 39 -25.55 4.82 -10.84
CA GLU A 39 -25.37 3.37 -10.85
C GLU A 39 -26.11 2.74 -9.68
N LYS A 40 -26.38 1.44 -9.83
CA LYS A 40 -26.89 0.63 -8.74
C LYS A 40 -25.79 0.50 -7.68
N TYR A 41 -26.09 0.93 -6.46
CA TYR A 41 -25.21 0.67 -5.32
C TYR A 41 -25.21 -0.82 -4.98
N LEU A 42 -24.02 -1.40 -4.84
CA LEU A 42 -23.84 -2.80 -4.48
C LEU A 42 -23.53 -2.90 -2.98
N GLU A 43 -24.30 -3.72 -2.28
CA GLU A 43 -24.05 -4.04 -0.88
C GLU A 43 -22.95 -5.10 -0.76
N GLU A 44 -22.06 -4.90 0.20
CA GLU A 44 -20.92 -5.77 0.50
C GLU A 44 -20.08 -6.16 -0.75
N PRO A 45 -19.68 -5.20 -1.61
CA PRO A 45 -19.05 -5.55 -2.86
C PRO A 45 -17.61 -5.96 -2.64
N ARG A 46 -17.19 -6.99 -3.37
CA ARG A 46 -15.79 -7.38 -3.53
C ARG A 46 -15.26 -6.81 -4.83
N HIS A 47 -14.03 -6.29 -4.82
CA HIS A 47 -13.41 -5.71 -6.01
C HIS A 47 -12.49 -6.75 -6.62
N ILE A 48 -12.86 -7.28 -7.78
CA ILE A 48 -12.13 -8.34 -8.47
C ILE A 48 -11.77 -7.87 -9.86
N GLU A 49 -10.58 -8.18 -10.33
CA GLU A 49 -10.09 -7.68 -11.61
C GLU A 49 -9.30 -8.73 -12.38
N PHE A 50 -9.37 -8.68 -13.71
CA PHE A 50 -8.67 -9.62 -14.59
C PHE A 50 -7.53 -8.92 -15.33
N GLN A 51 -6.32 -9.47 -15.21
CA GLN A 51 -5.17 -9.04 -15.99
C GLN A 51 -5.32 -9.51 -17.43
N ILE A 52 -5.22 -8.60 -18.40
CA ILE A 52 -5.26 -8.89 -19.83
C ILE A 52 -3.93 -8.49 -20.48
N MET A 53 -3.52 -9.22 -21.51
CA MET A 53 -2.54 -8.79 -22.51
C MET A 53 -3.10 -9.04 -23.90
N ALA A 54 -2.93 -8.09 -24.81
CA ALA A 54 -3.34 -8.20 -26.19
C ALA A 54 -2.24 -7.73 -27.15
N ASP A 55 -2.04 -8.43 -28.28
CA ASP A 55 -1.07 -8.05 -29.30
C ASP A 55 -1.70 -7.39 -30.53
N ALA A 56 -0.88 -7.06 -31.53
CA ALA A 56 -1.34 -6.45 -32.79
C ALA A 56 -1.96 -7.46 -33.77
N TYR A 57 -2.00 -8.74 -33.42
CA TYR A 57 -2.41 -9.85 -34.28
C TYR A 57 -3.79 -10.41 -33.91
N GLY A 58 -4.47 -9.74 -32.97
CA GLY A 58 -5.80 -10.13 -32.49
C GLY A 58 -5.77 -11.14 -31.34
N ASN A 59 -4.59 -11.53 -30.84
CA ASN A 59 -4.50 -12.40 -29.69
C ASN A 59 -4.78 -11.59 -28.41
N VAL A 60 -5.65 -12.13 -27.56
CA VAL A 60 -6.02 -11.55 -26.26
C VAL A 60 -6.08 -12.68 -25.25
N VAL A 61 -5.27 -12.60 -24.20
CA VAL A 61 -5.18 -13.60 -23.12
C VAL A 61 -5.34 -12.93 -21.75
N HIS A 62 -5.81 -13.70 -20.77
CA HIS A 62 -5.90 -13.29 -19.37
C HIS A 62 -4.91 -14.06 -18.49
N PHE A 63 -4.39 -13.39 -17.46
CA PHE A 63 -3.45 -13.96 -16.48
C PHE A 63 -4.13 -14.15 -15.11
N TYR A 64 -5.34 -14.70 -15.15
CA TYR A 64 -6.23 -14.86 -14.00
C TYR A 64 -6.64 -13.53 -13.34
N GLU A 65 -7.40 -13.66 -12.26
CA GLU A 65 -7.93 -12.57 -11.48
C GLU A 65 -7.06 -12.20 -10.26
N ARG A 66 -7.22 -10.97 -9.81
CA ARG A 66 -6.78 -10.47 -8.51
C ARG A 66 -7.99 -10.04 -7.70
N GLU A 67 -7.88 -10.21 -6.40
CA GLU A 67 -8.78 -9.64 -5.42
C GLU A 67 -8.15 -8.39 -4.79
N CYS A 68 -8.87 -7.27 -4.86
CA CYS A 68 -8.43 -5.96 -4.41
C CYS A 68 -9.42 -5.33 -3.44
N SER A 69 -10.18 -6.14 -2.70
CA SER A 69 -11.26 -5.66 -1.82
C SER A 69 -10.74 -4.96 -0.56
N ILE A 70 -9.51 -5.20 -0.11
CA ILE A 70 -8.98 -4.50 1.07
C ILE A 70 -8.55 -3.08 0.68
N GLN A 71 -9.46 -2.14 0.94
CA GLN A 71 -9.35 -0.75 0.50
C GLN A 71 -9.50 0.23 1.65
N ARG A 72 -8.81 1.37 1.52
CA ARG A 72 -8.96 2.53 2.40
C ARG A 72 -9.38 3.73 1.56
N ARG A 73 -10.57 4.29 1.82
CA ARG A 73 -11.16 5.41 1.05
C ARG A 73 -11.09 5.16 -0.47
N HIS A 74 -11.52 3.96 -0.90
CA HIS A 74 -11.49 3.50 -2.29
C HIS A 74 -10.09 3.36 -2.92
N GLN A 75 -9.02 3.38 -2.12
CA GLN A 75 -7.67 3.05 -2.57
C GLN A 75 -7.29 1.65 -2.10
N LYS A 76 -6.81 0.82 -3.02
CA LYS A 76 -6.35 -0.54 -2.74
C LYS A 76 -5.12 -0.50 -1.83
N VAL A 77 -5.08 -1.36 -0.81
CA VAL A 77 -3.98 -1.43 0.16
C VAL A 77 -3.37 -2.83 0.25
N ILE A 78 -4.20 -3.87 0.13
CA ILE A 78 -3.78 -5.26 0.12
C ILE A 78 -4.53 -5.97 -1.02
N GLU A 79 -3.78 -6.69 -1.83
CA GLU A 79 -4.26 -7.42 -2.99
C GLU A 79 -3.81 -8.87 -2.91
N GLU A 80 -4.59 -9.80 -3.46
CA GLU A 80 -4.22 -11.20 -3.51
C GLU A 80 -4.61 -11.87 -4.84
N ALA A 81 -3.81 -12.85 -5.26
CA ALA A 81 -4.03 -13.61 -6.48
C ALA A 81 -3.78 -15.11 -6.20
N PRO A 82 -4.68 -16.03 -6.63
CA PRO A 82 -6.02 -15.77 -7.16
C PRO A 82 -7.01 -15.27 -6.08
N CYS A 83 -8.23 -14.91 -6.49
CA CYS A 83 -9.29 -14.49 -5.57
C CYS A 83 -9.78 -15.64 -4.69
N SER A 84 -10.02 -15.38 -3.40
CA SER A 84 -10.35 -16.42 -2.41
C SER A 84 -11.75 -17.03 -2.52
N VAL A 85 -12.70 -16.37 -3.19
CA VAL A 85 -14.11 -16.82 -3.27
C VAL A 85 -14.51 -17.36 -4.64
N MET A 86 -13.57 -17.38 -5.57
CA MET A 86 -13.83 -17.64 -6.99
C MET A 86 -14.04 -19.14 -7.25
N THR A 87 -15.20 -19.51 -7.82
CA THR A 87 -15.41 -20.88 -8.34
C THR A 87 -14.85 -21.00 -9.77
N PRO A 88 -14.59 -22.21 -10.28
CA PRO A 88 -14.17 -22.39 -11.66
C PRO A 88 -15.12 -21.75 -12.67
N GLU A 89 -16.43 -21.90 -12.47
CA GLU A 89 -17.49 -21.42 -13.36
C GLU A 89 -17.56 -19.90 -13.36
N LEU A 90 -17.55 -19.28 -12.18
CA LEU A 90 -17.56 -17.82 -12.06
C LEU A 90 -16.29 -17.20 -12.67
N ARG A 91 -15.14 -17.87 -12.49
CA ARG A 91 -13.89 -17.42 -13.10
C ARG A 91 -13.96 -17.45 -14.62
N GLU A 92 -14.47 -18.53 -15.19
CA GLU A 92 -14.60 -18.68 -16.64
C GLU A 92 -15.54 -17.62 -17.22
N GLU A 93 -16.69 -17.39 -16.58
CA GLU A 93 -17.66 -16.38 -16.99
C GLU A 93 -17.06 -14.96 -16.95
N MET A 94 -16.41 -14.59 -15.85
CA MET A 94 -15.79 -13.27 -15.71
C MET A 94 -14.57 -13.08 -16.63
N ALA A 95 -13.76 -14.13 -16.81
CA ALA A 95 -12.62 -14.10 -17.73
C ALA A 95 -13.08 -13.90 -19.18
N ALA A 96 -14.12 -14.63 -19.59
CA ALA A 96 -14.72 -14.47 -20.92
C ALA A 96 -15.25 -13.05 -21.13
N ALA A 97 -15.92 -12.48 -20.13
CA ALA A 97 -16.38 -11.08 -20.18
C ALA A 97 -15.21 -10.10 -20.30
N ALA A 98 -14.12 -10.30 -19.55
CA ALA A 98 -12.94 -9.43 -19.60
C ALA A 98 -12.24 -9.48 -20.97
N VAL A 99 -12.03 -10.68 -21.52
CA VAL A 99 -11.45 -10.87 -22.86
C VAL A 99 -12.36 -10.28 -23.94
N ALA A 100 -13.68 -10.47 -23.83
CA ALA A 100 -14.64 -9.89 -24.76
C ALA A 100 -14.60 -8.35 -24.74
N ALA A 101 -14.51 -7.73 -23.56
CA ALA A 101 -14.39 -6.29 -23.42
C ALA A 101 -13.11 -5.75 -24.07
N ALA A 102 -11.96 -6.41 -23.86
CA ALA A 102 -10.71 -6.03 -24.50
C ALA A 102 -10.76 -6.17 -26.03
N ARG A 103 -11.35 -7.26 -26.55
CA ARG A 103 -11.56 -7.46 -27.99
C ARG A 103 -12.48 -6.41 -28.61
N ALA A 104 -13.57 -6.05 -27.93
CA ALA A 104 -14.54 -5.08 -28.42
C ALA A 104 -13.95 -3.66 -28.61
N CYS A 105 -12.85 -3.37 -27.93
CA CYS A 105 -12.14 -2.10 -28.01
C CYS A 105 -10.86 -2.16 -28.87
N ASP A 106 -10.63 -3.24 -29.62
CA ASP A 106 -9.38 -3.50 -30.35
C ASP A 106 -8.13 -3.24 -29.49
N TYR A 107 -8.19 -3.69 -28.23
CA TYR A 107 -7.18 -3.35 -27.22
C TYR A 107 -5.81 -3.94 -27.56
N ARG A 108 -4.74 -3.20 -27.23
CA ARG A 108 -3.34 -3.64 -27.38
C ARG A 108 -2.54 -3.28 -26.14
N GLY A 109 -1.67 -4.19 -25.71
CA GLY A 109 -0.79 -4.06 -24.55
C GLY A 109 -1.39 -4.65 -23.27
N ALA A 110 -0.82 -4.26 -22.13
CA ALA A 110 -1.28 -4.69 -20.81
C ALA A 110 -2.50 -3.86 -20.38
N GLY A 111 -3.55 -4.51 -19.88
CA GLY A 111 -4.72 -3.84 -19.34
C GLY A 111 -5.35 -4.63 -18.20
N THR A 112 -6.26 -4.02 -17.47
CA THR A 112 -7.02 -4.72 -16.44
C THR A 112 -8.50 -4.35 -16.54
N ILE A 113 -9.35 -5.37 -16.53
CA ILE A 113 -10.81 -5.21 -16.46
C ILE A 113 -11.23 -5.41 -15.01
N GLU A 114 -11.80 -4.37 -14.40
CA GLU A 114 -12.27 -4.38 -13.02
C GLU A 114 -13.76 -4.69 -12.95
N PHE A 115 -14.14 -5.46 -11.94
CA PHE A 115 -15.50 -5.86 -11.63
C PHE A 115 -15.80 -5.66 -10.15
N LEU A 116 -17.07 -5.44 -9.84
CA LEU A 116 -17.60 -5.60 -8.50
C LEU A 116 -18.43 -6.89 -8.43
N ILE A 117 -18.20 -7.70 -7.40
CA ILE A 117 -19.02 -8.87 -7.09
C ILE A 117 -19.89 -8.54 -5.87
N ASP A 118 -21.20 -8.67 -6.01
CA ASP A 118 -22.15 -8.44 -4.91
C ASP A 118 -22.28 -9.66 -3.97
N LYS A 119 -23.00 -9.47 -2.85
CA LYS A 119 -23.27 -10.54 -1.87
C LYS A 119 -23.95 -11.80 -2.44
N ASN A 120 -24.60 -11.70 -3.61
CA ASN A 120 -25.25 -12.83 -4.30
C ASN A 120 -24.34 -13.46 -5.37
N ARG A 121 -23.05 -13.09 -5.40
CA ARG A 121 -22.05 -13.52 -6.39
C ARG A 121 -22.37 -13.12 -7.83
N LYS A 122 -23.17 -12.06 -8.03
CA LYS A 122 -23.31 -11.44 -9.36
C LYS A 122 -22.19 -10.44 -9.55
N PHE A 123 -21.55 -10.49 -10.71
CA PHE A 123 -20.50 -9.54 -11.06
C PHE A 123 -21.02 -8.45 -12.01
N TYR A 124 -20.42 -7.28 -11.91
CA TYR A 124 -20.76 -6.11 -12.71
C TYR A 124 -19.45 -5.45 -13.14
N PHE A 125 -19.33 -5.12 -14.43
CA PHE A 125 -18.20 -4.35 -14.95
C PHE A 125 -18.13 -3.00 -14.21
N LEU A 126 -16.92 -2.61 -13.81
CA LEU A 126 -16.65 -1.34 -13.15
C LEU A 126 -15.91 -0.40 -14.10
N GLU A 127 -14.68 -0.76 -14.46
CA GLU A 127 -13.85 0.03 -15.36
C GLU A 127 -12.80 -0.84 -16.07
N MET A 128 -12.14 -0.24 -17.07
CA MET A 128 -10.93 -0.78 -17.67
C MET A 128 -9.76 0.16 -17.40
N ASN A 129 -8.75 -0.35 -16.71
CA ASN A 129 -7.46 0.33 -16.60
C ASN A 129 -6.61 -0.02 -17.82
N THR A 130 -6.43 0.95 -18.72
CA THR A 130 -5.69 0.77 -19.99
C THR A 130 -4.17 0.91 -19.81
N ARG A 131 -3.64 0.25 -18.77
CA ARG A 131 -2.23 0.25 -18.38
C ARG A 131 -1.96 -0.92 -17.44
N LEU A 132 -0.68 -1.21 -17.21
CA LEU A 132 -0.26 -2.08 -16.13
C LEU A 132 -0.61 -1.43 -14.76
N GLN A 133 -1.01 -2.27 -13.80
CA GLN A 133 -1.41 -1.83 -12.46
C GLN A 133 -0.29 -2.06 -11.44
N VAL A 134 -0.44 -1.46 -10.26
CA VAL A 134 0.57 -1.49 -9.19
C VAL A 134 0.78 -2.94 -8.71
N GLU A 135 -0.34 -3.65 -8.56
CA GLU A 135 -0.54 -5.01 -8.09
C GLU A 135 -0.26 -6.11 -9.14
N HIS A 136 0.36 -5.78 -10.28
CA HIS A 136 0.78 -6.80 -11.25
C HIS A 136 1.76 -7.87 -10.68
N PRO A 137 2.66 -7.59 -9.70
CA PRO A 137 3.61 -8.58 -9.23
C PRO A 137 2.96 -9.87 -8.73
N ILE A 138 1.81 -9.80 -8.05
CA ILE A 138 1.13 -11.02 -7.56
C ILE A 138 0.58 -11.88 -8.69
N THR A 139 0.26 -11.30 -9.85
CA THR A 139 -0.07 -12.07 -11.06
C THR A 139 1.19 -12.73 -11.64
N GLU A 140 2.31 -12.01 -11.68
CA GLU A 140 3.59 -12.56 -12.14
C GLU A 140 4.03 -13.74 -11.25
N GLU A 141 3.90 -13.62 -9.93
CA GLU A 141 4.28 -14.66 -8.97
C GLU A 141 3.47 -15.96 -9.16
N ILE A 142 2.17 -15.87 -9.45
CA ILE A 142 1.34 -17.08 -9.63
C ILE A 142 1.43 -17.67 -11.04
N THR A 143 1.79 -16.89 -12.05
CA THR A 143 1.85 -17.36 -13.45
C THR A 143 3.27 -17.67 -13.93
N GLY A 144 4.28 -17.06 -13.30
CA GLY A 144 5.67 -17.08 -13.75
C GLY A 144 5.93 -16.22 -14.99
N VAL A 145 4.98 -15.37 -15.39
CA VAL A 145 5.10 -14.51 -16.57
C VAL A 145 5.48 -13.10 -16.15
N ASP A 146 6.57 -12.58 -16.72
CA ASP A 146 6.98 -11.18 -16.58
C ASP A 146 6.09 -10.31 -17.50
N LEU A 147 5.15 -9.59 -16.88
CA LEU A 147 4.15 -8.79 -17.58
C LEU A 147 4.75 -7.51 -18.15
N VAL A 148 5.80 -6.95 -17.51
CA VAL A 148 6.50 -5.76 -18.01
C VAL A 148 7.27 -6.11 -19.28
N ALA A 149 8.05 -7.20 -19.25
CA ALA A 149 8.77 -7.69 -20.43
C ALA A 149 7.81 -8.06 -21.57
N LEU A 150 6.69 -8.72 -21.26
CA LEU A 150 5.67 -9.05 -22.24
C LEU A 150 5.03 -7.79 -22.85
N GLN A 151 4.75 -6.76 -22.03
CA GLN A 151 4.23 -5.49 -22.53
C GLN A 151 5.21 -4.81 -23.50
N ILE A 152 6.52 -4.85 -23.21
CA ILE A 152 7.56 -4.32 -24.11
C ILE A 152 7.60 -5.13 -25.41
N ALA A 153 7.59 -6.46 -25.33
CA ALA A 153 7.59 -7.33 -26.51
C ALA A 153 6.38 -7.05 -27.44
N VAL A 154 5.19 -6.89 -26.86
CA VAL A 154 3.98 -6.50 -27.60
C VAL A 154 4.11 -5.12 -28.23
N ALA A 155 4.71 -4.15 -27.51
CA ALA A 155 4.94 -2.81 -28.04
C ALA A 155 5.92 -2.81 -29.23
N GLU A 156 6.92 -3.69 -29.22
CA GLU A 156 7.84 -3.94 -30.34
C GLU A 156 7.17 -4.65 -31.53
N GLY A 157 5.90 -5.05 -31.39
CA GLY A 157 5.14 -5.72 -32.45
C GLY A 157 5.38 -7.22 -32.50
N ARG A 158 5.85 -7.85 -31.42
CA ARG A 158 5.90 -9.31 -31.33
C ARG A 158 4.51 -9.88 -31.01
N GLU A 159 4.23 -11.06 -31.55
CA GLU A 159 3.08 -11.87 -31.15
C GLU A 159 3.20 -12.34 -29.69
N LEU A 160 2.06 -12.58 -29.04
CA LEU A 160 2.04 -13.19 -27.72
C LEU A 160 2.71 -14.57 -27.79
N PRO A 161 3.71 -14.85 -26.94
CA PRO A 161 4.45 -16.11 -26.97
C PRO A 161 3.70 -17.27 -26.28
N VAL A 162 2.49 -17.03 -25.76
CA VAL A 162 1.71 -17.98 -24.97
C VAL A 162 0.24 -17.94 -25.37
N ALA A 163 -0.36 -19.12 -25.53
CA ALA A 163 -1.80 -19.30 -25.65
C ALA A 163 -2.48 -19.33 -24.27
N GLN A 164 -3.79 -19.13 -24.21
CA GLN A 164 -4.55 -19.04 -22.95
C GLN A 164 -4.43 -20.30 -22.09
N GLU A 165 -4.47 -21.46 -22.74
CA GLU A 165 -4.38 -22.80 -22.18
C GLU A 165 -2.99 -23.15 -21.61
N GLU A 166 -1.95 -22.44 -22.01
CA GLU A 166 -0.59 -22.61 -21.49
C GLU A 166 -0.38 -21.82 -20.17
N ILE A 167 -1.24 -20.84 -19.89
CA ILE A 167 -1.14 -19.99 -18.70
C ILE A 167 -1.69 -20.75 -17.49
N GLN A 168 -0.78 -21.29 -16.69
CA GLN A 168 -1.10 -22.01 -15.46
C GLN A 168 -0.90 -21.13 -14.24
N LYS A 169 -1.91 -21.05 -13.38
CA LYS A 169 -1.74 -20.51 -12.03
C LYS A 169 -1.09 -21.55 -11.12
N LYS A 170 -0.17 -21.10 -10.27
CA LYS A 170 0.45 -21.89 -9.20
C LYS A 170 0.31 -21.11 -7.91
N GLY A 171 0.04 -21.81 -6.82
CA GLY A 171 0.08 -21.24 -5.48
C GLY A 171 -0.85 -20.05 -5.27
N HIS A 172 -0.39 -19.13 -4.42
CA HIS A 172 -1.10 -17.94 -3.99
C HIS A 172 -0.10 -16.83 -3.66
N ALA A 173 -0.40 -15.61 -4.10
CA ALA A 173 0.41 -14.44 -3.84
C ALA A 173 -0.41 -13.32 -3.19
N ILE A 174 0.23 -12.55 -2.32
CA ILE A 174 -0.37 -11.43 -1.58
C ILE A 174 0.58 -10.25 -1.65
N GLU A 175 0.08 -9.07 -2.01
CA GLU A 175 0.80 -7.81 -2.00
C GLU A 175 0.27 -6.92 -0.87
N CYS A 176 1.17 -6.18 -0.23
CA CYS A 176 0.85 -5.12 0.70
C CYS A 176 1.54 -3.84 0.23
N ARG A 177 0.77 -2.79 0.03
CA ARG A 177 1.32 -1.47 -0.25
C ARG A 177 1.81 -0.82 1.04
N ILE A 178 3.11 -0.57 1.11
CA ILE A 178 3.74 0.08 2.26
C ILE A 178 3.80 1.57 1.98
N TYR A 179 2.92 2.32 2.62
CA TYR A 179 2.83 3.78 2.51
C TYR A 179 3.42 4.45 3.75
N ALA A 180 3.92 5.67 3.59
CA ALA A 180 4.24 6.60 4.66
C ALA A 180 2.95 7.25 5.22
N GLU A 181 2.11 6.44 5.87
CA GLU A 181 0.84 6.86 6.49
C GLU A 181 0.73 6.31 7.92
N ASP A 182 0.12 7.07 8.83
CA ASP A 182 -0.21 6.62 10.18
C ASP A 182 -1.54 5.87 10.19
N ALA A 183 -1.46 4.55 10.02
CA ALA A 183 -2.64 3.67 10.01
C ALA A 183 -3.41 3.67 11.35
N GLU A 184 -2.78 4.01 12.48
CA GLU A 184 -3.46 4.04 13.78
C GLU A 184 -4.23 5.33 14.04
N ASN A 185 -3.88 6.36 13.29
CA ASN A 185 -4.51 7.67 13.32
C ASN A 185 -5.25 7.98 12.01
N GLY A 186 -6.02 7.01 11.50
CA GLY A 186 -6.91 7.22 10.36
C GLY A 186 -6.21 7.39 9.02
N PHE A 187 -5.01 6.80 8.87
CA PHE A 187 -4.19 6.83 7.66
C PHE A 187 -3.81 8.26 7.26
N LEU A 188 -3.45 9.09 8.24
CA LEU A 188 -2.94 10.42 7.96
C LEU A 188 -1.55 10.32 7.32
N PRO A 189 -1.21 11.20 6.35
CA PRO A 189 0.14 11.22 5.78
C PRO A 189 1.20 11.38 6.87
N SER A 190 2.27 10.60 6.76
CA SER A 190 3.42 10.62 7.66
C SER A 190 4.70 10.63 6.83
N THR A 191 4.83 11.60 5.94
CA THR A 191 6.00 11.82 5.08
C THR A 191 7.23 12.27 5.89
N GLY A 192 8.42 12.10 5.33
CA GLY A 192 9.67 12.48 6.00
C GLY A 192 10.89 11.70 5.51
N MET A 193 12.04 11.98 6.12
CA MET A 193 13.31 11.31 5.84
C MET A 193 13.30 9.88 6.40
N LEU A 194 13.63 8.90 5.56
CA LEU A 194 13.80 7.51 5.99
C LEU A 194 15.17 7.32 6.66
N HIS A 195 15.18 7.24 7.98
CA HIS A 195 16.42 6.99 8.73
C HIS A 195 16.83 5.53 8.71
N VAL A 196 15.85 4.62 8.64
CA VAL A 196 16.08 3.19 8.47
C VAL A 196 15.12 2.68 7.41
N HIS A 197 15.64 1.93 6.44
CA HIS A 197 14.86 1.17 5.48
C HIS A 197 15.52 -0.19 5.25
N ARG A 198 14.96 -1.22 5.88
CA ARG A 198 15.44 -2.61 5.83
C ARG A 198 14.28 -3.52 5.41
N PRO A 199 14.09 -3.72 4.09
CA PRO A 199 13.06 -4.62 3.59
C PRO A 199 13.33 -6.08 3.95
N PRO A 200 12.29 -6.90 4.15
CA PRO A 200 12.45 -8.33 4.41
C PRO A 200 12.93 -9.04 3.15
N SER A 201 13.62 -10.16 3.32
CA SER A 201 14.13 -10.99 2.23
C SER A 201 13.89 -12.48 2.49
N GLY A 202 14.20 -13.31 1.49
CA GLY A 202 14.13 -14.77 1.58
C GLY A 202 13.18 -15.40 0.55
N PRO A 203 12.99 -16.74 0.61
CA PRO A 203 12.21 -17.45 -0.40
C PRO A 203 10.74 -17.02 -0.48
N GLY A 204 10.29 -16.70 -1.70
CA GLY A 204 8.92 -16.28 -1.99
C GLY A 204 8.58 -14.89 -1.46
N ILE A 205 9.56 -14.00 -1.34
CA ILE A 205 9.39 -12.61 -0.93
C ILE A 205 9.98 -11.72 -2.02
N ARG A 206 9.19 -10.78 -2.47
CA ARG A 206 9.55 -9.77 -3.45
C ARG A 206 9.27 -8.39 -2.87
N VAL A 207 10.21 -7.47 -3.05
CA VAL A 207 10.04 -6.07 -2.65
C VAL A 207 10.42 -5.19 -3.83
N ASP A 208 9.45 -4.44 -4.32
CA ASP A 208 9.65 -3.40 -5.33
C ASP A 208 9.61 -2.05 -4.58
N SER A 209 10.76 -1.39 -4.40
CA SER A 209 10.88 -0.14 -3.64
C SER A 209 11.08 1.06 -4.57
N GLY A 210 10.40 2.17 -4.28
CA GLY A 210 10.60 3.45 -4.98
C GLY A 210 11.57 4.40 -4.29
N VAL A 211 11.98 4.07 -3.05
CA VAL A 211 12.88 4.88 -2.20
C VAL A 211 13.89 4.00 -1.47
N GLU A 212 14.94 4.64 -0.97
CA GLU A 212 16.03 4.01 -0.21
C GLU A 212 16.25 4.69 1.16
N GLU A 213 17.02 4.03 2.02
CA GLU A 213 17.47 4.62 3.30
C GLU A 213 18.24 5.93 3.04
N GLY A 214 17.94 6.98 3.81
CA GLY A 214 18.52 8.30 3.64
C GLY A 214 17.82 9.18 2.60
N GLN A 215 16.70 8.73 2.01
CA GLN A 215 15.85 9.53 1.13
C GLN A 215 14.59 10.04 1.84
N GLU A 216 14.05 11.15 1.34
CA GLU A 216 12.81 11.74 1.80
C GLU A 216 11.61 11.19 1.04
N VAL A 217 10.60 10.70 1.76
CA VAL A 217 9.25 10.52 1.21
C VAL A 217 8.57 11.88 1.23
N SER A 218 8.39 12.46 0.06
CA SER A 218 7.86 13.82 -0.14
C SER A 218 6.33 13.88 -0.05
N ILE A 219 5.80 15.05 0.34
CA ILE A 219 4.35 15.36 0.30
C ILE A 219 3.80 15.60 -1.11
N TYR A 220 4.69 15.84 -2.09
CA TYR A 220 4.31 16.23 -3.45
C TYR A 220 3.85 15.04 -4.31
N TYR A 221 4.13 13.81 -3.86
CA TYR A 221 3.83 12.59 -4.60
C TYR A 221 3.00 11.63 -3.75
N ASP A 222 2.59 10.53 -4.38
CA ASP A 222 2.02 9.40 -3.68
C ASP A 222 3.04 8.88 -2.63
N PRO A 223 2.64 8.70 -1.34
CA PRO A 223 3.58 8.41 -0.26
C PRO A 223 3.98 6.93 -0.18
N MET A 224 3.88 6.18 -1.28
CA MET A 224 4.27 4.77 -1.33
C MET A 224 5.79 4.63 -1.20
N ILE A 225 6.21 3.83 -0.22
CA ILE A 225 7.61 3.49 0.03
C ILE A 225 7.97 2.28 -0.85
N SER A 226 7.17 1.22 -0.74
CA SER A 226 7.43 -0.04 -1.45
C SER A 226 6.18 -0.89 -1.58
N LYS A 227 6.21 -1.84 -2.51
CA LYS A 227 5.28 -2.97 -2.58
C LYS A 227 5.97 -4.18 -1.95
N LEU A 228 5.31 -4.81 -0.98
CA LEU A 228 5.77 -6.06 -0.38
C LEU A 228 4.88 -7.19 -0.86
N SER A 229 5.42 -8.07 -1.68
CA SER A 229 4.72 -9.22 -2.25
C SER A 229 5.29 -10.52 -1.72
N VAL A 230 4.41 -11.48 -1.43
CA VAL A 230 4.82 -12.83 -1.06
C VAL A 230 4.10 -13.85 -1.91
N PHE A 231 4.77 -14.96 -2.17
CA PHE A 231 4.23 -16.11 -2.86
C PHE A 231 4.31 -17.36 -1.97
N ALA A 232 3.34 -18.26 -2.07
CA ALA A 232 3.37 -19.58 -1.44
C ALA A 232 2.55 -20.61 -2.22
N SER A 233 2.67 -21.89 -1.86
CA SER A 233 1.85 -22.96 -2.47
C SER A 233 0.38 -22.94 -2.06
N THR A 234 0.02 -22.32 -0.93
CA THR A 234 -1.37 -22.13 -0.49
C THR A 234 -1.56 -20.74 0.09
N ARG A 235 -2.81 -20.26 0.10
CA ARG A 235 -3.19 -18.98 0.70
C ARG A 235 -2.77 -18.86 2.17
N GLU A 236 -2.97 -19.89 2.97
CA GLU A 236 -2.60 -19.90 4.39
C GLU A 236 -1.09 -19.78 4.58
N LEU A 237 -0.31 -20.43 3.70
CA LEU A 237 1.15 -20.29 3.70
C LEU A 237 1.58 -18.90 3.26
N ALA A 238 0.91 -18.29 2.28
CA ALA A 238 1.18 -16.92 1.85
C ALA A 238 0.90 -15.94 2.99
N ILE A 239 -0.23 -16.08 3.69
CA ILE A 239 -0.57 -15.28 4.87
C ILE A 239 0.52 -15.43 5.95
N ARG A 240 0.94 -16.67 6.27
CA ARG A 240 2.02 -16.88 7.26
C ARG A 240 3.34 -16.24 6.83
N ARG A 241 3.71 -16.34 5.55
CA ARG A 241 4.92 -15.73 5.00
C ARG A 241 4.87 -14.21 5.05
N MET A 242 3.71 -13.61 4.72
CA MET A 242 3.45 -12.17 4.82
C MET A 242 3.56 -11.68 6.26
N ARG A 243 2.97 -12.39 7.23
CA ARG A 243 3.08 -12.05 8.66
C ARG A 243 4.54 -11.97 9.12
N ARG A 244 5.37 -12.96 8.73
CA ARG A 244 6.80 -12.92 9.04
C ARG A 244 7.50 -11.79 8.29
N ALA A 245 7.16 -11.53 7.02
CA ALA A 245 7.73 -10.44 6.22
C ALA A 245 7.52 -9.08 6.89
N LEU A 246 6.27 -8.79 7.27
CA LEU A 246 5.87 -7.54 7.91
C LEU A 246 6.49 -7.40 9.31
N LYS A 247 6.72 -8.50 10.03
CA LYS A 247 7.42 -8.48 11.34
C LYS A 247 8.89 -8.09 11.19
N GLU A 248 9.53 -8.54 10.12
CA GLU A 248 10.95 -8.28 9.83
C GLU A 248 11.18 -6.94 9.14
N TYR A 249 10.17 -6.37 8.47
CA TYR A 249 10.29 -5.08 7.78
C TYR A 249 10.50 -3.94 8.78
N ARG A 250 11.70 -3.34 8.77
CA ARG A 250 12.04 -2.18 9.59
C ARG A 250 12.09 -0.91 8.76
N ILE A 251 11.27 0.06 9.16
CA ILE A 251 11.24 1.41 8.59
C ILE A 251 11.22 2.40 9.77
N SER A 252 12.03 3.44 9.73
CA SER A 252 12.00 4.53 10.71
C SER A 252 12.16 5.89 10.03
N GLY A 253 11.69 6.95 10.71
CA GLY A 253 11.59 8.30 10.16
C GLY A 253 10.17 8.68 9.73
N CYS A 254 9.30 7.68 9.51
CA CYS A 254 7.87 7.85 9.27
C CYS A 254 7.03 6.77 9.95
N ARG A 255 5.73 7.03 10.11
CA ARG A 255 4.73 5.97 10.33
C ARG A 255 4.43 5.27 9.01
N THR A 256 3.92 4.04 9.08
CA THR A 256 3.62 3.26 7.88
C THR A 256 2.32 2.47 7.99
N THR A 257 1.85 1.93 6.86
CA THR A 257 0.71 1.00 6.80
C THR A 257 1.01 -0.41 7.33
N ILE A 258 2.26 -0.72 7.71
CA ILE A 258 2.66 -2.04 8.21
C ILE A 258 1.77 -2.54 9.37
N PRO A 259 1.39 -1.75 10.39
CA PRO A 259 0.49 -2.20 11.46
C PRO A 259 -0.88 -2.63 10.94
N PHE A 260 -1.45 -1.92 9.95
CA PHE A 260 -2.70 -2.32 9.29
C PHE A 260 -2.55 -3.63 8.52
N CYS A 261 -1.46 -3.79 7.76
CA CYS A 261 -1.19 -5.02 7.05
C CYS A 261 -1.06 -6.21 8.02
N LYS A 262 -0.35 -6.03 9.14
CA LYS A 262 -0.22 -7.06 10.20
C LYS A 262 -1.58 -7.45 10.77
N TYR A 263 -2.38 -6.46 11.15
CA TYR A 263 -3.73 -6.68 11.65
C TYR A 263 -4.57 -7.49 10.66
N THR A 264 -4.55 -7.09 9.38
CA THR A 264 -5.35 -7.76 8.34
C THR A 264 -4.94 -9.22 8.15
N MET A 265 -3.64 -9.52 8.12
CA MET A 265 -3.14 -10.90 8.00
C MET A 265 -3.53 -11.80 9.18
N GLU A 266 -3.84 -11.22 10.33
CA GLU A 266 -4.25 -11.94 11.54
C GLU A 266 -5.76 -12.05 11.69
N HIS A 267 -6.49 -11.12 11.07
CA HIS A 267 -7.93 -10.99 11.25
C HIS A 267 -8.70 -12.20 10.69
N PRO A 268 -9.66 -12.79 11.44
CA PRO A 268 -10.42 -13.96 11.01
C PRO A 268 -11.13 -13.77 9.67
N ALA A 269 -11.74 -12.61 9.43
CA ALA A 269 -12.47 -12.32 8.19
C ALA A 269 -11.57 -12.40 6.95
N PHE A 270 -10.34 -11.85 7.02
CA PHE A 270 -9.38 -11.96 5.93
C PHE A 270 -8.91 -13.41 5.76
N ARG A 271 -8.58 -14.10 6.87
CA ARG A 271 -8.11 -15.49 6.84
C ARG A 271 -9.15 -16.48 6.31
N SER A 272 -10.43 -16.26 6.57
CA SER A 272 -11.53 -17.07 6.02
C SER A 272 -11.93 -16.69 4.60
N GLY A 273 -11.49 -15.54 4.09
CA GLY A 273 -11.93 -14.99 2.80
C GLY A 273 -13.31 -14.32 2.85
N GLN A 274 -13.90 -14.13 4.04
CA GLN A 274 -15.21 -13.51 4.22
C GLN A 274 -15.05 -12.02 4.53
N TYR A 275 -14.75 -11.24 3.51
CA TYR A 275 -14.58 -9.79 3.60
C TYR A 275 -14.97 -9.10 2.30
N ASP A 276 -15.18 -7.79 2.38
CA ASP A 276 -15.59 -6.92 1.29
C ASP A 276 -14.78 -5.61 1.31
N THR A 277 -15.17 -4.65 0.45
CA THR A 277 -14.59 -3.30 0.40
C THR A 277 -14.77 -2.45 1.67
N HIS A 278 -15.61 -2.88 2.61
CA HIS A 278 -15.84 -2.19 3.88
C HIS A 278 -14.96 -2.71 5.02
N PHE A 279 -13.98 -3.59 4.74
CA PHE A 279 -13.13 -4.22 5.77
C PHE A 279 -12.53 -3.22 6.78
N VAL A 280 -11.97 -2.10 6.31
CA VAL A 280 -11.38 -1.08 7.18
C VAL A 280 -12.42 -0.50 8.15
N GLN A 281 -13.58 -0.12 7.63
CA GLN A 281 -14.68 0.47 8.41
C GLN A 281 -15.29 -0.54 9.40
N ASN A 282 -15.38 -1.81 8.99
CA ASN A 282 -16.04 -2.86 9.76
C ASN A 282 -15.15 -3.45 10.86
N TYR A 283 -13.85 -3.55 10.64
CA TYR A 283 -12.94 -4.28 11.53
C TYR A 283 -11.82 -3.40 12.08
N TYR A 284 -11.18 -2.59 11.24
CA TYR A 284 -9.98 -1.87 11.64
C TYR A 284 -10.29 -0.59 12.43
N ASP A 285 -11.25 0.22 11.99
CA ASP A 285 -11.59 1.49 12.64
C ASP A 285 -12.34 1.29 13.97
N LYS A 286 -13.05 0.17 14.09
CA LYS A 286 -13.82 -0.21 15.30
C LYS A 286 -12.99 -0.96 16.34
N ARG A 287 -11.71 -1.20 16.09
CA ARG A 287 -10.86 -1.92 17.04
C ARG A 287 -10.69 -1.11 18.33
N GLU A 288 -10.65 -1.80 19.45
CA GLU A 288 -10.17 -1.19 20.68
C GLU A 288 -8.70 -0.80 20.47
N LYS A 289 -8.40 0.50 20.56
CA LYS A 289 -7.01 0.95 20.58
C LYS A 289 -6.46 0.52 21.92
N SER A 290 -5.56 -0.45 21.93
CA SER A 290 -4.81 -0.74 23.15
C SER A 290 -4.02 0.51 23.53
N GLU A 291 -4.16 0.97 24.77
CA GLU A 291 -3.21 1.93 25.33
C GLU A 291 -1.84 1.27 25.27
N GLY A 292 -0.97 1.82 24.40
CA GLY A 292 0.18 1.10 23.87
C GLY A 292 1.10 0.54 24.96
N ALA A 293 1.38 -0.76 24.90
CA ALA A 293 2.49 -1.40 25.62
C ALA A 293 3.84 -0.68 25.33
N ASP A 294 3.96 -0.08 24.14
CA ASP A 294 5.09 0.76 23.75
C ASP A 294 5.22 2.03 24.60
N SER A 295 4.12 2.63 25.09
CA SER A 295 4.19 3.80 25.98
C SER A 295 4.89 3.45 27.29
N VAL A 296 4.62 2.28 27.86
CA VAL A 296 5.25 1.85 29.13
C VAL A 296 6.75 1.58 28.93
N VAL A 297 7.13 0.88 27.86
CA VAL A 297 8.53 0.56 27.56
C VAL A 297 9.32 1.81 27.16
N VAL A 298 8.74 2.70 26.34
CA VAL A 298 9.34 3.98 25.96
C VAL A 298 9.45 4.91 27.16
N ASN A 299 8.41 5.01 28.00
CA ASN A 299 8.48 5.81 29.22
C ASN A 299 9.49 5.23 30.22
N ALA A 300 9.62 3.91 30.31
CA ALA A 300 10.64 3.27 31.13
C ALA A 300 12.05 3.52 30.60
N LEU A 301 12.26 3.46 29.27
CA LEU A 301 13.53 3.80 28.63
C LEU A 301 13.89 5.28 28.78
N ILE A 302 12.93 6.19 28.59
CA ILE A 302 13.10 7.63 28.82
C ILE A 302 13.45 7.87 30.30
N SER A 303 12.72 7.24 31.23
CA SER A 303 13.00 7.36 32.66
C SER A 303 14.40 6.84 33.03
N ALA A 304 14.82 5.72 32.45
CA ALA A 304 16.16 5.16 32.67
C ALA A 304 17.27 6.06 32.09
N LEU A 305 17.07 6.66 30.92
CA LEU A 305 18.00 7.60 30.30
C LEU A 305 18.09 8.92 31.10
N ILE A 306 16.96 9.44 31.58
CA ILE A 306 16.92 10.61 32.47
C ILE A 306 17.64 10.30 33.79
N HIS A 307 17.38 9.13 34.39
CA HIS A 307 18.03 8.74 35.64
C HIS A 307 19.55 8.58 35.49
N ARG A 308 20.01 8.02 34.37
CA ARG A 308 21.43 7.87 34.06
C ARG A 308 22.13 9.19 33.77
N ASN A 309 21.42 10.18 33.23
CA ASN A 309 21.96 11.53 32.99
C ASN A 309 21.86 12.45 34.23
N GLY A 310 20.89 12.20 35.12
CA GLY A 310 20.71 12.94 36.37
C GLY A 310 21.60 12.50 37.53
N THR A 311 22.15 11.28 37.48
CA THR A 311 23.05 10.73 38.51
C THR A 311 24.54 11.09 38.31
N GLY A 312 24.88 11.85 37.26
CA GLY A 312 26.25 12.25 36.92
C GLY A 312 26.75 13.57 37.52
N LYS A 313 25.94 14.29 38.31
CA LYS A 313 26.38 15.52 39.00
C LYS A 313 25.72 15.64 40.37
N ASN A 314 26.38 15.12 41.40
CA ASN A 314 26.36 15.70 42.75
C ASN A 314 27.34 14.93 43.65
N THR A 315 28.59 15.42 43.70
CA THR A 315 29.43 15.31 44.89
C THR A 315 29.57 16.72 45.46
N PRO A 316 29.03 17.02 46.65
CA PRO A 316 29.35 18.25 47.35
C PRO A 316 30.62 18.01 48.17
N ASP A 317 31.73 18.65 47.79
CA ASP A 317 32.87 18.80 48.69
C ASP A 317 32.65 20.01 49.60
N HIS A 318 32.88 19.79 50.90
CA HIS A 318 32.60 20.70 52.01
C HIS A 318 33.45 21.99 52.01
N PRO A 319 33.01 23.04 52.75
CA PRO A 319 33.69 24.33 52.82
C PRO A 319 34.81 24.33 53.86
N GLY A 320 35.95 24.94 53.50
CA GLY A 320 37.09 25.16 54.38
C GLY A 320 37.81 26.45 54.03
N GLU A 321 37.76 27.38 54.99
CA GLU A 321 38.16 28.79 54.99
C GLU A 321 39.60 29.19 54.54
N ARG A 322 39.66 30.46 54.07
CA ARG A 322 40.67 31.53 54.26
C ARG A 322 41.99 31.53 53.45
N GLY A 323 42.15 32.63 52.70
CA GLY A 323 43.32 33.51 52.86
C GLY A 323 44.03 33.93 51.56
N GLY A 324 44.17 35.24 51.35
CA GLY A 324 45.31 35.81 50.61
C GLY A 324 44.99 36.54 49.31
N SER A 325 44.97 37.87 49.39
CA SER A 325 45.12 38.85 48.32
C SER A 325 46.38 38.66 47.46
N ASP A 326 46.31 38.93 46.15
CA ASP A 326 47.12 39.99 45.52
C ASP A 326 46.71 40.31 44.06
N ASN A 327 47.18 41.47 43.64
CA ASN A 327 46.88 42.35 42.53
C ASN A 327 47.10 41.88 41.07
N SER A 328 46.18 42.38 40.22
CA SER A 328 46.39 43.16 38.97
C SER A 328 46.84 42.52 37.64
N PRO A 329 46.52 43.21 36.50
CA PRO A 329 46.29 42.60 35.19
C PRO A 329 47.29 42.99 34.08
N HIS A 330 47.46 42.14 33.06
CA HIS A 330 48.06 42.46 31.75
C HIS A 330 47.58 41.41 30.73
N SER A 331 46.73 41.76 29.75
CA SER A 331 46.99 42.43 28.45
C SER A 331 47.48 41.50 27.32
N MET A 332 46.63 41.44 26.28
CA MET A 332 46.92 41.44 24.85
C MET A 332 47.49 40.20 24.12
N ASP A 333 46.80 39.95 23.00
CA ASP A 333 47.30 39.68 21.65
C ASP A 333 47.38 38.25 21.07
N ARG A 334 46.49 38.08 20.09
CA ARG A 334 46.74 37.77 18.66
C ARG A 334 46.89 36.33 18.15
N ASP A 335 46.12 36.14 17.08
CA ASP A 335 46.42 35.47 15.81
C ASP A 335 46.60 33.95 15.76
N GLY A 336 45.92 33.33 14.79
CA GLY A 336 46.22 31.96 14.38
C GLY A 336 45.15 31.30 13.52
N ALA A 337 45.02 31.73 12.27
CA ALA A 337 44.16 31.13 11.27
C ALA A 337 44.58 29.71 10.84
N GLY A 338 43.57 28.87 10.58
CA GLY A 338 43.54 27.91 9.48
C GLY A 338 43.86 26.45 9.83
N TRP A 339 43.10 25.51 9.27
CA TRP A 339 43.48 24.80 8.05
C TRP A 339 42.42 23.71 7.71
N TRP A 340 41.82 23.84 6.52
CA TRP A 340 41.05 22.79 5.83
C TRP A 340 41.97 22.07 4.84
N ARG A 341 42.08 20.74 4.94
CA ARG A 341 42.38 19.76 3.85
C ARG A 341 41.80 18.42 4.34
N GLY A 342 40.87 17.74 3.68
CA GLY A 342 40.85 17.37 2.28
C GLY A 342 41.59 16.04 2.10
N ARG A 343 40.86 14.90 2.04
CA ARG A 343 41.36 13.65 1.44
C ARG A 343 40.24 12.91 0.71
N LYS A 344 40.69 12.36 -0.41
CA LYS A 344 40.02 11.61 -1.48
C LYS A 344 39.40 10.31 -0.98
#